data_AF-A0A970YSN4-F1
#
_entry.id   AF-A0A970YSN4-F1
#
_cell.length_a   1.000
_cell.length_b   1.000
_cell.length_c   1.000
_cell.angle_alpha   90.00
_cell.angle_beta   90.00
_cell.angle_gamma   90.00
#
_symmetry.space_group_name_H-M   'P 1'
#
loop_
_entity.id
_entity.type
_entity.pdbx_description
1 polymer ?
#
loop_
_entity_poly.entity_id
_entity_poly.type
_entity_poly.pdbx_seq_one_letter_code
_entity_poly.pdbx_strand_id
1 'polypeptide(L)' 'MEDYYCPKCFSKLKRLEGCGAVGYFCDSCKTLISRKKILSHEQVKKQKETEINS' A
#
# COMPACT_ATOMS: atom_id res chain seq x y z
N MET A 1 0.97 11.57 -9.47
CA MET A 1 1.62 10.43 -8.80
C MET A 1 0.52 9.65 -8.10
N GLU A 2 0.38 8.37 -8.40
CA GLU A 2 -0.56 7.49 -7.68
C GLU A 2 0.00 7.12 -6.31
N ASP A 3 -0.85 7.21 -5.29
CA ASP A 3 -0.54 6.77 -3.93
C ASP A 3 -0.97 5.31 -3.76
N TYR A 4 -0.07 4.49 -3.20
CA TYR A 4 -0.32 3.10 -2.89
C TYR A 4 -0.21 2.84 -1.39
N TYR A 5 -0.92 1.82 -0.92
CA TYR A 5 -1.09 1.53 0.50
C TYR A 5 -0.73 0.09 0.83
N CYS A 6 -0.28 -0.12 2.07
CA CYS A 6 0.08 -1.42 2.60
C CYS A 6 -1.19 -2.29 2.74
N PRO A 7 -1.20 -3.52 2.22
CA PRO A 7 -2.36 -4.42 2.37
C PRO A 7 -2.58 -4.93 3.80
N LYS A 8 -1.61 -4.71 4.70
CA LYS A 8 -1.69 -5.17 6.10
C LYS A 8 -2.20 -4.10 7.05
N CYS A 9 -1.74 -2.87 6.89
CA CYS A 9 -1.99 -1.79 7.84
C CYS A 9 -2.61 -0.54 7.19
N PHE A 10 -2.88 -0.59 5.88
CA PHE A 10 -3.49 0.49 5.10
C PHE A 10 -2.74 1.83 5.13
N SER A 11 -1.50 1.84 5.64
CA SER A 11 -0.62 3.03 5.62
C SER A 11 -0.05 3.25 4.22
N LYS A 12 0.17 4.51 3.85
CA LYS A 12 0.79 4.90 2.58
C LYS A 12 2.19 4.30 2.45
N LEU A 13 2.50 3.75 1.28
CA LEU A 13 3.79 3.14 0.96
C LEU A 13 4.76 4.19 0.42
N LYS A 14 6.02 4.04 0.78
CA LYS A 14 7.12 4.77 0.18
C LYS A 14 7.54 4.07 -1.12
N ARG A 15 7.46 4.78 -2.23
CA ARG A 15 8.01 4.32 -3.50
C ARG A 15 9.53 4.48 -3.47
N LEU A 16 10.24 3.39 -3.75
CA LEU A 16 11.70 3.35 -3.83
C LEU A 16 12.08 3.07 -5.28
N GLU A 17 12.94 3.90 -5.85
CA GLU A 17 13.45 3.72 -7.21
C GLU A 17 14.97 3.67 -7.19
N GLY A 18 15.55 2.71 -7.91
CA GLY A 18 16.99 2.57 -8.03
C GLY A 18 17.37 1.54 -9.08
N CYS A 19 18.45 1.80 -9.83
CA CYS A 19 18.99 0.89 -10.86
C CYS A 19 17.93 0.35 -11.85
N GLY A 20 16.95 1.19 -12.23
CA GLY A 20 15.86 0.82 -13.15
C GLY A 20 14.72 -0.01 -12.53
N ALA A 21 14.78 -0.31 -11.23
CA ALA A 21 13.74 -1.03 -10.51
C ALA A 21 12.89 -0.09 -9.63
N VAL A 22 11.62 -0.45 -9.47
CA VAL A 22 10.68 0.24 -8.58
C VAL A 22 10.19 -0.74 -7.52
N GLY A 23 10.40 -0.38 -6.25
CA GLY A 23 9.92 -1.08 -5.07
C GLY A 23 8.97 -0.22 -4.23
N TYR A 24 8.28 -0.86 -3.30
CA TYR A 24 7.40 -0.18 -2.35
C TYR A 24 7.72 -0.66 -0.94
N PHE A 25 7.97 0.26 -0.02
CA PHE A 25 8.30 -0.04 1.37
C PHE A 25 7.22 0.52 2.30
N CYS A 26 6.79 -0.29 3.26
CA CYS A 26 5.88 0.16 4.30
C CYS A 26 6.68 0.59 5.53
N ASP A 27 6.62 1.87 5.87
CA ASP A 27 7.31 2.39 7.06
C ASP A 27 6.67 1.96 8.38
N SER A 28 5.36 1.67 8.40
CA SER A 28 4.68 1.18 9.60
C SER A 28 5.00 -0.29 9.89
N CYS A 29 5.04 -1.14 8.86
CA CYS A 29 5.34 -2.56 8.98
C CYS A 29 6.83 -2.89 8.83
N LYS A 30 7.67 -1.88 8.53
CA LYS A 30 9.11 -2.01 8.25
C LYS A 30 9.46 -3.14 7.28
N THR A 31 8.73 -3.21 6.17
CA THR A 31 8.88 -4.32 5.21
C THR A 31 8.64 -3.89 3.76
N LEU A 32 9.25 -4.61 2.82
CA LEU A 32 9.03 -4.44 1.38
C LEU A 32 7.71 -5.09 0.97
N ILE A 33 6.92 -4.36 0.17
CA ILE A 33 5.65 -4.81 -0.35
C ILE A 33 5.77 -5.08 -1.84
N SER A 34 5.34 -6.27 -2.24
CA SER A 34 5.27 -6.65 -3.65
C SER A 34 4.24 -5.79 -4.39
N ARG A 35 4.59 -5.33 -5.60
CA ARG A 35 3.70 -4.58 -6.50
C ARG A 35 2.35 -5.26 -6.73
N LYS A 36 2.29 -6.59 -6.69
CA LYS A 36 1.04 -7.35 -6.87
C LYS A 36 0.10 -7.28 -5.67
N LYS A 37 0.59 -6.83 -4.51
CA LYS A 37 -0.15 -6.80 -3.24
C LYS A 37 -0.42 -5.38 -2.73
N ILE A 38 0.09 -4.35 -3.40
CA ILE A 38 -0.20 -2.95 -2.99
C ILE A 38 -1.67 -2.65 -3.24
N LEU A 39 -2.24 -1.80 -2.39
CA LEU A 39 -3.62 -1.33 -2.55
C LEU A 39 -3.65 0.07 -3.13
N SER A 40 -4.60 0.34 -4.04
CA SER A 40 -4.96 1.69 -4.44
C SER A 40 -5.79 2.38 -3.37
N HIS A 41 -5.95 3.69 -3.49
CA HIS A 41 -6.81 4.47 -2.60
C HIS A 41 -8.25 3.95 -2.58
N GLU A 42 -8.79 3.52 -3.73
CA GLU A 42 -10.13 2.95 -3.82
C GLU A 42 -10.26 1.61 -3.11
N GLN A 43 -9.24 0.76 -3.19
CA GLN A 43 -9.24 -0.54 -2.50
C GLN A 43 -9.24 -0.37 -0.99
N VAL A 44 -8.46 0.58 -0.46
CA VAL A 44 -8.46 0.89 0.98
C VAL A 44 -9.81 1.42 1.45
N LYS A 45 -10.45 2.31 0.67
CA LYS A 45 -11.79 2.84 1.01
C LYS A 45 -12.82 1.72 1.13
N LYS A 46 -12.87 0.81 0.15
CA LYS A 46 -13.80 -0.34 0.15
C LYS A 46 -13.61 -1.25 1.37
N GLN A 47 -12.36 -1.50 1.79
CA GLN A 47 -12.10 -2.32 2.97
C GLN A 47 -12.60 -1.65 4.26
N LYS A 48 -12.33 -0.35 4.44
CA LYS A 48 -12.81 0.39 5.61
C LYS A 48 -14.33 0.49 5.67
N GLU A 49 -14.98 0.65 4.52
CA GLU A 49 -16.44 0.67 4.43
C GLU A 49 -17.07 -0.68 4.78
N THR A 50 -16.40 -1.79 4.45
CA THR A 50 -16.85 -3.12 4.86
C THR A 50 -16.68 -3.36 6.36
N GLU A 51 -15.62 -2.81 6.97
CA GLU A 51 -15.39 -2.88 8.42
C GLU A 51 -16.37 -2.01 9.24
N ILE A 52 -16.87 -0.90 8.68
CA ILE A 52 -17.83 -0.01 9.38
C ILE A 52 -19.26 -0.57 9.36
N ASN A 53 -19.62 -1.32 8.33
CA ASN A 53 -20.96 -1.88 8.16
C ASN A 53 -21.10 -3.33 8.66
N SER A 54 -20.15 -3.82 9.45
CA SER A 54 -20.12 -5.21 9.96
C SER A 54 -20.24 -5.31 11.48
#